data_AF-A0A943PQG6-F1
#
_entry.id   AF-A0A943PQG6-F1
#
_cell.length_a   1.000
_cell.length_b   1.000
_cell.length_c   1.000
_cell.angle_alpha   90.00
_cell.angle_beta   90.00
_cell.angle_gamma   90.00
#
_symmetry.space_group_name_H-M   'P 1'
#
loop_
_entity.id
_entity.type
_entity.pdbx_description
1 polymer ?
#
loop_
_entity_poly.entity_id
_entity_poly.type
_entity_poly.pdbx_seq_one_letter_code
_entity_poly.pdbx_strand_id
1 'polypeptide(L)'
;MKENNKRRLPKRFFIILILIISLLFIVKFLENNSTRILNLFNISSEFKVIKKDLNKNYPGTGQQKIKDKDGYFTTFTTEDKYKKTYKEYKQNGNSSWSNKEYWGGTMAENGCGITVMSIILSGYGKDYTPEKLRKMYYPVMDYEKLSKELSSTFGIENSDFYYDSNHLSNETIIEHLQSNRPIIVCVWNKPANNRWTTASHYMVLLAADENDMVYVSNPNRSRK
;
A
#
# COMPACT_ATOMS: atom_id res chain seq x y z
N MET A 1 41.47 64.21 32.51
CA MET A 1 40.22 63.72 31.90
C MET A 1 40.35 62.21 31.73
N LYS A 2 39.58 61.38 32.46
CA LYS A 2 39.64 59.91 32.33
C LYS A 2 38.77 59.48 31.15
N GLU A 3 39.37 58.98 30.07
CA GLU A 3 38.64 58.40 28.95
C GLU A 3 38.04 57.04 29.35
N ASN A 4 36.72 56.94 29.21
CA ASN A 4 35.95 55.73 29.43
C ASN A 4 36.16 54.75 28.27
N ASN A 5 36.95 53.70 28.50
CA ASN A 5 37.09 52.57 27.59
C ASN A 5 35.82 51.71 27.61
N LYS A 6 34.84 52.02 26.73
CA LYS A 6 33.69 51.15 26.47
C LYS A 6 34.17 49.89 25.75
N ARG A 7 34.40 48.80 26.50
CA ARG A 7 34.62 47.45 25.95
C ARG A 7 33.41 47.06 25.09
N ARG A 8 33.58 47.02 23.77
CA ARG A 8 32.57 46.49 22.86
C ARG A 8 32.49 44.97 23.04
N LEU A 9 31.31 44.47 23.41
CA LEU A 9 31.05 43.04 23.55
C LEU A 9 31.38 42.30 22.23
N PRO A 10 32.05 41.14 22.28
CA PRO A 10 32.48 40.43 21.09
C PRO A 10 31.26 39.96 20.29
N LYS A 11 31.29 40.08 18.95
CA LYS A 11 30.17 39.69 18.06
C LYS A 11 29.65 38.26 18.30
N ARG A 12 30.52 37.35 18.77
CA ARG A 12 30.17 35.97 19.16
C ARG A 12 29.18 35.90 20.32
N PHE A 13 29.23 36.85 21.26
CA PHE A 13 28.29 36.95 22.38
C PHE A 13 26.86 37.23 21.91
N PHE A 14 26.69 38.12 20.93
CA PHE A 14 25.37 38.43 20.35
C PHE A 14 24.80 37.23 19.57
N ILE A 15 25.63 36.48 18.86
CA ILE A 15 25.20 35.26 18.14
C ILE A 15 24.71 34.21 19.15
N ILE A 16 25.45 33.97 20.23
CA ILE A 16 25.05 33.04 21.29
C ILE A 16 23.76 33.49 21.96
N LEU A 17 23.59 34.80 22.21
CA LEU A 17 22.37 35.34 22.79
C LEU A 17 21.15 35.12 21.87
N ILE A 18 21.30 35.33 20.56
CA ILE A 18 20.23 35.07 19.58
C ILE A 18 19.86 33.58 19.55
N LEU A 19 20.84 32.69 19.59
CA LEU A 19 20.59 31.24 19.64
C LEU A 19 19.85 30.84 20.92
N ILE A 20 20.21 31.40 22.07
CA ILE A 20 19.51 31.15 23.34
C ILE A 20 18.07 31.65 23.27
N ILE A 21 17.85 32.86 22.76
CA ILE A 21 16.50 33.42 22.60
C ILE A 21 15.66 32.57 21.63
N SER A 22 16.25 32.14 20.51
CA SER A 22 15.60 31.23 19.55
C SER A 22 15.23 29.89 20.21
N LEU A 23 16.12 29.33 21.03
CA LEU A 23 15.86 28.08 21.73
C LEU A 23 14.71 28.24 22.73
N LEU A 24 14.67 29.34 23.49
CA LEU A 24 13.59 29.65 24.43
C LEU A 24 12.25 29.83 23.72
N PHE A 25 12.23 30.47 22.55
CA PHE A 25 11.03 30.58 21.71
C PHE A 25 10.56 29.21 21.21
N ILE A 26 11.48 28.34 20.79
CA ILE A 26 11.15 26.97 20.36
C ILE A 26 10.56 26.18 21.54
N VAL A 27 11.18 26.23 22.72
CA VAL A 27 10.69 25.52 23.92
C VAL A 27 9.28 26.00 24.29
N LYS A 28 9.05 27.31 24.32
CA LYS A 28 7.74 27.88 24.65
C LYS A 28 6.69 27.57 23.58
N PHE A 29 7.08 27.54 22.30
CA PHE A 29 6.21 27.11 21.20
C PHE A 29 5.82 25.63 21.32
N LEU A 30 6.76 24.76 21.71
CA LEU A 30 6.51 23.35 21.93
C LEU A 30 5.62 23.11 23.15
N GLU A 31 5.83 23.81 24.27
CA GLU A 31 4.94 23.73 25.45
C GLU A 31 3.51 24.16 25.09
N ASN A 32 3.36 25.31 24.42
CA ASN A 32 2.05 25.89 24.13
C ASN A 32 1.25 25.06 23.10
N ASN A 33 1.95 24.29 22.26
CA ASN A 33 1.34 23.39 21.29
C ASN A 33 1.47 21.92 21.70
N SER A 34 1.92 21.60 22.92
CA SER A 34 2.23 20.24 23.33
C SER A 34 1.05 19.29 23.13
N THR A 35 -0.17 19.72 23.50
CA THR A 35 -1.41 18.94 23.29
C THR A 35 -1.80 18.79 21.82
N ARG A 36 -1.58 19.81 20.98
CA ARG A 36 -1.80 19.73 19.53
C ARG A 36 -0.78 18.84 18.84
N ILE A 37 0.48 18.90 19.26
CA ILE A 37 1.58 18.06 18.76
C ILE A 37 1.35 16.61 19.21
N LEU A 38 0.98 16.38 20.47
CA LEU A 38 0.56 15.07 20.96
C LEU A 38 -0.65 14.53 20.21
N ASN A 39 -1.65 15.34 19.88
CA ASN A 39 -2.79 14.90 19.06
C ASN A 39 -2.42 14.67 17.59
N LEU A 40 -1.40 15.35 17.06
CA LEU A 40 -0.85 15.10 15.73
C LEU A 40 -0.09 13.76 15.68
N PHE A 41 0.55 13.36 16.78
CA PHE A 41 1.24 12.08 16.93
C PHE A 41 0.34 10.94 17.45
N ASN A 42 -0.75 11.27 18.16
CA ASN A 42 -1.83 10.37 18.57
C ASN A 42 -2.88 10.20 17.48
N ILE A 43 -2.46 10.06 16.22
CA ILE A 43 -3.26 9.29 15.26
C ILE A 43 -3.13 7.84 15.70
N SER A 44 -3.77 7.47 16.82
CA SER A 44 -3.99 6.08 17.14
C SER A 44 -4.92 5.55 16.06
N SER A 45 -4.38 4.72 15.17
CA SER A 45 -5.21 3.94 14.28
C SER A 45 -6.24 3.21 15.15
N GLU A 46 -7.53 3.38 14.84
CA GLU A 46 -8.65 2.64 15.46
C GLU A 46 -8.39 1.13 15.45
N PHE A 47 -7.57 0.66 14.49
CA PHE A 47 -7.20 -0.73 14.32
C PHE A 47 -5.83 -1.05 14.91
N LYS A 48 -5.77 -2.12 15.69
CA LYS A 48 -4.51 -2.75 16.12
C LYS A 48 -3.66 -3.14 14.90
N VAL A 49 -2.36 -2.92 15.00
CA VAL A 49 -1.39 -3.40 14.01
C VAL A 49 -1.38 -4.93 14.02
N ILE A 50 -1.72 -5.53 12.88
CA ILE A 50 -1.71 -7.00 12.66
C ILE A 50 -0.68 -7.43 11.61
N LYS A 51 0.05 -6.47 11.03
CA LYS A 51 1.05 -6.73 9.99
C LYS A 51 2.32 -7.34 10.60
N LYS A 52 2.90 -8.32 9.91
CA LYS A 52 4.29 -8.74 10.09
C LYS A 52 5.10 -8.37 8.84
N ASP A 53 6.28 -7.75 9.03
CA ASP A 53 7.17 -7.42 7.91
C ASP A 53 7.92 -8.64 7.37
N LEU A 54 8.16 -9.62 8.24
CA LEU A 54 8.79 -10.89 7.91
C LEU A 54 7.91 -12.03 8.43
N ASN A 55 7.79 -13.08 7.63
CA ASN A 55 7.11 -14.30 8.03
C ASN A 55 8.04 -15.50 7.86
N LYS A 56 8.56 -16.02 8.98
CA LYS A 56 9.45 -17.20 8.98
C LYS A 56 8.69 -18.51 8.76
N ASN A 57 7.37 -18.50 8.94
CA ASN A 57 6.53 -19.68 8.84
C ASN A 57 6.02 -19.89 7.40
N TYR A 58 6.29 -18.96 6.48
CA TYR A 58 5.97 -19.14 5.08
C TYR A 58 7.08 -19.95 4.39
N PRO A 59 6.78 -21.12 3.79
CA PRO A 59 7.80 -22.00 3.23
C PRO A 59 8.41 -21.49 1.92
N GLY A 60 7.74 -20.55 1.23
CA GLY A 60 8.23 -19.96 -0.01
C GLY A 60 9.25 -18.84 0.18
N THR A 61 9.78 -18.33 -0.93
CA THR A 61 10.72 -17.19 -0.93
C THR A 61 10.08 -15.93 -0.31
N GLY A 62 8.77 -15.74 -0.47
CA GLY A 62 8.03 -14.62 0.09
C GLY A 62 8.34 -13.30 -0.59
N GLN A 63 8.23 -12.20 0.16
CA GLN A 63 8.44 -10.85 -0.36
C GLN A 63 9.93 -10.52 -0.51
N GLN A 64 10.31 -9.96 -1.65
CA GLN A 64 11.63 -9.42 -1.90
C GLN A 64 11.53 -7.97 -2.35
N LYS A 65 12.40 -7.10 -1.82
CA LYS A 65 12.52 -5.71 -2.26
C LYS A 65 13.25 -5.65 -3.59
N ILE A 66 12.80 -4.76 -4.46
CA ILE A 66 13.41 -4.49 -5.75
C ILE A 66 13.61 -2.99 -5.92
N LYS A 67 14.50 -2.61 -6.84
CA LYS A 67 14.81 -1.21 -7.16
C LYS A 67 14.60 -0.94 -8.65
N ASP A 68 14.48 0.34 -8.98
CA ASP A 68 14.52 0.85 -10.36
C ASP A 68 13.45 0.23 -11.27
N LYS A 69 12.26 0.01 -10.71
CA LYS A 69 11.07 -0.46 -11.43
C LYS A 69 9.97 0.59 -11.43
N ASP A 70 9.24 0.66 -12.53
CA ASP A 70 8.09 1.54 -12.68
C ASP A 70 6.89 0.95 -11.93
N GLY A 71 6.50 1.61 -10.84
CA GLY A 71 5.25 1.34 -10.12
C GLY A 71 5.18 0.07 -9.28
N TYR A 72 6.28 -0.63 -8.99
CA TYR A 72 6.35 -1.67 -7.96
C TYR A 72 7.72 -1.68 -7.28
N PHE A 73 7.75 -1.95 -5.98
CA PHE A 73 8.97 -1.89 -5.15
C PHE A 73 9.27 -3.22 -4.44
N THR A 74 8.37 -4.18 -4.60
CA THR A 74 8.51 -5.53 -4.09
C THR A 74 7.93 -6.54 -5.07
N THR A 75 8.45 -7.76 -5.01
CA THR A 75 7.85 -8.95 -5.61
C THR A 75 7.49 -9.93 -4.51
N PHE A 76 6.48 -10.76 -4.71
CA PHE A 76 6.18 -11.89 -3.84
C PHE A 76 6.31 -13.19 -4.63
N THR A 77 7.13 -14.12 -4.15
CA THR A 77 7.34 -15.42 -4.79
C THR A 77 6.80 -16.52 -3.89
N THR A 78 5.90 -17.34 -4.43
CA THR A 78 5.28 -18.45 -3.70
C THR A 78 6.24 -19.63 -3.52
N GLU A 79 5.79 -20.69 -2.84
CA GLU A 79 6.53 -21.93 -2.65
C GLU A 79 6.94 -22.59 -3.97
N ASP A 80 8.07 -23.33 -3.96
CA ASP A 80 8.68 -23.84 -5.18
C ASP A 80 7.81 -24.84 -5.94
N LYS A 81 6.99 -25.65 -5.24
CA LYS A 81 6.09 -26.65 -5.85
C LYS A 81 5.16 -26.04 -6.90
N TYR A 82 4.68 -24.82 -6.67
CA TYR A 82 3.77 -24.11 -7.55
C TYR A 82 4.23 -22.67 -7.79
N LYS A 83 5.53 -22.49 -7.99
CA LYS A 83 6.20 -21.20 -8.00
C LYS A 83 5.55 -20.18 -8.94
N LYS A 84 5.09 -19.06 -8.36
CA LYS A 84 4.63 -17.87 -9.06
C LYS A 84 5.33 -16.66 -8.45
N THR A 85 5.79 -15.74 -9.30
CA THR A 85 6.39 -14.48 -8.85
C THR A 85 5.51 -13.31 -9.27
N TYR A 86 4.86 -12.71 -8.29
CA TYR A 86 3.97 -11.56 -8.47
C TYR A 86 4.76 -10.26 -8.35
N LYS A 87 4.63 -9.38 -9.34
CA LYS A 87 5.07 -7.98 -9.28
C LYS A 87 4.00 -7.20 -8.51
N GLU A 88 4.32 -6.67 -7.34
CA GLU A 88 3.34 -6.01 -6.46
C GLU A 88 3.06 -4.56 -6.88
N TYR A 89 2.51 -4.39 -8.09
CA TYR A 89 2.16 -3.09 -8.69
C TYR A 89 1.34 -2.20 -7.77
N LYS A 90 1.56 -0.89 -7.92
CA LYS A 90 0.85 0.17 -7.23
C LYS A 90 0.07 1.03 -8.21
N GLN A 91 -1.15 1.37 -7.85
CA GLN A 91 -2.00 2.24 -8.65
C GLN A 91 -1.55 3.71 -8.54
N ASN A 92 -0.96 4.08 -7.40
CA ASN A 92 -0.56 5.43 -7.04
C ASN A 92 0.94 5.55 -6.77
N GLY A 93 1.38 6.79 -6.50
CA GLY A 93 2.77 7.14 -6.22
C GLY A 93 3.45 7.68 -7.48
N ASN A 94 4.67 7.24 -7.73
CA ASN A 94 5.51 7.77 -8.80
C ASN A 94 5.47 6.91 -10.07
N SER A 95 4.47 6.04 -10.23
CA SER A 95 4.35 5.21 -11.42
C SER A 95 3.97 6.04 -12.65
N SER A 96 4.42 5.63 -13.84
CA SER A 96 4.13 6.33 -15.10
C SER A 96 2.64 6.40 -15.46
N TRP A 97 1.80 5.65 -14.77
CA TRP A 97 0.33 5.66 -14.95
C TRP A 97 -0.43 6.41 -13.87
N SER A 98 0.16 6.71 -12.70
CA SER A 98 -0.56 7.21 -11.52
C SER A 98 -1.51 8.37 -11.82
N ASN A 99 -1.06 9.35 -12.60
CA ASN A 99 -1.84 10.57 -12.88
C ASN A 99 -2.63 10.51 -14.20
N LYS A 100 -2.66 9.35 -14.87
CA LYS A 100 -3.40 9.20 -16.12
C LYS A 100 -4.87 8.98 -15.84
N GLU A 101 -5.70 9.53 -16.72
CA GLU A 101 -7.15 9.43 -16.61
C GLU A 101 -7.63 7.98 -16.67
N TYR A 102 -8.54 7.66 -15.75
CA TYR A 102 -9.26 6.39 -15.69
C TYR A 102 -10.53 6.54 -14.84
N TRP A 103 -11.67 6.07 -15.37
CA TRP A 103 -12.96 6.05 -14.69
C TRP A 103 -13.39 7.40 -14.07
N GLY A 104 -13.28 8.49 -14.83
CA GLY A 104 -13.68 9.84 -14.39
C GLY A 104 -12.75 10.50 -13.36
N GLY A 105 -11.63 9.86 -13.02
CA GLY A 105 -10.57 10.41 -12.18
C GLY A 105 -9.22 9.96 -12.71
N THR A 106 -8.29 9.65 -11.83
CA THR A 106 -6.95 9.14 -12.18
C THR A 106 -6.77 7.67 -11.82
N MET A 107 -5.74 7.02 -12.36
CA MET A 107 -5.31 5.69 -11.92
C MET A 107 -5.00 5.63 -10.42
N ALA A 108 -4.42 6.70 -9.87
CA ALA A 108 -4.12 6.79 -8.44
C ALA A 108 -5.38 6.63 -7.58
N GLU A 109 -6.50 7.17 -8.05
CA GLU A 109 -7.78 7.17 -7.35
C GLU A 109 -8.56 5.88 -7.66
N ASN A 110 -8.70 5.54 -8.93
CA ASN A 110 -9.71 4.60 -9.42
C ASN A 110 -9.12 3.32 -10.05
N GLY A 111 -7.79 3.21 -10.14
CA GLY A 111 -7.09 2.13 -10.84
C GLY A 111 -6.87 0.83 -10.04
N CYS A 112 -7.51 0.64 -8.88
CA CYS A 112 -7.25 -0.51 -8.01
C CYS A 112 -7.54 -1.85 -8.72
N GLY A 113 -8.66 -1.96 -9.43
CA GLY A 113 -9.09 -3.18 -10.14
C GLY A 113 -8.11 -3.64 -11.23
N ILE A 114 -7.75 -2.77 -12.17
CA ILE A 114 -6.76 -3.13 -13.21
C ILE A 114 -5.34 -3.28 -12.63
N THR A 115 -5.03 -2.65 -11.50
CA THR A 115 -3.74 -2.86 -10.83
C THR A 115 -3.67 -4.26 -10.19
N VAL A 116 -4.73 -4.74 -9.53
CA VAL A 116 -4.77 -6.12 -9.02
C VAL A 116 -4.74 -7.15 -10.14
N MET A 117 -5.38 -6.86 -11.27
CA MET A 117 -5.31 -7.72 -12.45
C MET A 117 -3.87 -7.81 -12.96
N SER A 118 -3.13 -6.70 -13.03
CA SER A 118 -1.71 -6.69 -13.40
C SER A 118 -0.84 -7.51 -12.45
N ILE A 119 -1.14 -7.45 -11.14
CA ILE A 119 -0.46 -8.27 -10.12
C ILE A 119 -0.69 -9.75 -10.43
N ILE A 120 -1.95 -10.20 -10.57
CA ILE A 120 -2.29 -11.59 -10.89
C ILE A 120 -1.61 -12.04 -12.18
N LEU A 121 -1.77 -11.28 -13.27
CA LEU A 121 -1.19 -11.61 -14.57
C LEU A 121 0.33 -11.84 -14.49
N SER A 122 1.04 -11.03 -13.71
CA SER A 122 2.49 -11.19 -13.54
C SER A 122 2.89 -12.52 -12.88
N GLY A 123 2.12 -13.00 -11.90
CA GLY A 123 2.35 -14.30 -11.25
C GLY A 123 2.12 -15.49 -12.19
N TYR A 124 1.27 -15.30 -13.21
CA TYR A 124 1.02 -16.28 -14.28
C TYR A 124 1.91 -16.05 -15.51
N GLY A 125 2.99 -15.28 -15.37
CA GLY A 125 3.98 -15.07 -16.44
C GLY A 125 3.52 -14.15 -17.57
N LYS A 126 2.43 -13.39 -17.38
CA LYS A 126 1.87 -12.48 -18.39
C LYS A 126 2.34 -11.05 -18.11
N ASP A 127 2.92 -10.40 -19.11
CA ASP A 127 3.48 -9.06 -18.98
C ASP A 127 2.46 -7.96 -19.31
N TYR A 128 1.54 -7.73 -18.39
CA TYR A 128 0.58 -6.62 -18.43
C TYR A 128 0.81 -5.69 -17.24
N THR A 129 1.26 -4.47 -17.53
CA THR A 129 1.38 -3.40 -16.55
C THR A 129 0.02 -2.72 -16.35
N PRO A 130 -0.20 -1.99 -15.24
CA PRO A 130 -1.42 -1.20 -15.07
C PRO A 130 -1.66 -0.23 -16.23
N GLU A 131 -0.61 0.31 -16.84
CA GLU A 131 -0.77 1.16 -18.03
C GLU A 131 -1.25 0.40 -19.27
N LYS A 132 -0.76 -0.83 -19.50
CA LYS A 132 -1.22 -1.67 -20.62
C LYS A 132 -2.72 -1.96 -20.47
N LEU A 133 -3.16 -2.34 -19.26
CA LEU A 133 -4.56 -2.61 -18.98
C LEU A 133 -5.43 -1.34 -19.00
N ARG A 134 -4.94 -0.21 -18.48
CA ARG A 134 -5.64 1.08 -18.56
C ARG A 134 -5.95 1.45 -20.01
N LYS A 135 -4.98 1.30 -20.92
CA LYS A 135 -5.17 1.56 -22.35
C LYS A 135 -6.15 0.58 -22.99
N MET A 136 -6.08 -0.70 -22.61
CA MET A 136 -6.95 -1.75 -23.14
C MET A 136 -8.42 -1.53 -22.78
N TYR A 137 -8.69 -1.09 -21.54
CA TYR A 137 -10.04 -0.93 -21.01
C TYR A 137 -10.47 0.53 -20.86
N TYR A 138 -9.80 1.48 -21.52
CA TYR A 138 -10.18 2.89 -21.41
C TYR A 138 -11.60 3.12 -21.96
N PRO A 139 -12.48 3.89 -21.30
CA PRO A 139 -12.23 4.73 -20.11
C PRO A 139 -12.28 3.99 -18.77
N VAL A 140 -12.96 2.84 -18.70
CA VAL A 140 -13.05 1.97 -17.52
C VAL A 140 -13.35 0.52 -17.93
N MET A 141 -12.75 -0.43 -17.22
CA MET A 141 -13.10 -1.84 -17.32
C MET A 141 -14.48 -2.12 -16.72
N ASP A 142 -15.28 -2.92 -17.42
CA ASP A 142 -16.48 -3.52 -16.86
C ASP A 142 -16.09 -4.61 -15.84
N TYR A 143 -16.11 -4.27 -14.55
CA TYR A 143 -15.63 -5.16 -13.48
C TYR A 143 -16.54 -6.37 -13.23
N GLU A 144 -17.80 -6.36 -13.69
CA GLU A 144 -18.63 -7.57 -13.68
C GLU A 144 -18.04 -8.66 -14.58
N LYS A 145 -17.24 -8.26 -15.58
CA LYS A 145 -16.55 -9.18 -16.49
C LYS A 145 -15.14 -9.54 -16.05
N LEU A 146 -14.66 -9.09 -14.88
CA LEU A 146 -13.25 -9.31 -14.49
C LEU A 146 -12.85 -10.79 -14.49
N SER A 147 -13.70 -11.66 -13.92
CA SER A 147 -13.51 -13.10 -13.93
C SER A 147 -13.46 -13.67 -15.36
N LYS A 148 -14.40 -13.24 -16.21
CA LYS A 148 -14.47 -13.64 -17.61
C LYS A 148 -13.29 -13.15 -18.43
N GLU A 149 -12.79 -11.95 -18.17
CA GLU A 149 -11.60 -11.41 -18.83
C GLU A 149 -10.35 -12.19 -18.44
N LEU A 150 -10.18 -12.52 -17.14
CA LEU A 150 -9.08 -13.38 -16.69
C LEU A 150 -9.06 -14.72 -17.44
N SER A 151 -10.22 -15.37 -17.58
CA SER A 151 -10.31 -16.67 -18.26
C SER A 151 -10.24 -16.56 -19.79
N SER A 152 -11.08 -15.73 -20.40
CA SER A 152 -11.26 -15.70 -21.87
C SER A 152 -10.17 -14.92 -22.59
N THR A 153 -9.73 -13.79 -22.02
CA THR A 153 -8.72 -12.92 -22.63
C THR A 153 -7.31 -13.36 -22.24
N PHE A 154 -7.13 -13.71 -20.97
CA PHE A 154 -5.81 -14.04 -20.43
C PHE A 154 -5.58 -15.52 -20.19
N GLY A 155 -6.56 -16.42 -20.34
CA GLY A 155 -6.34 -17.86 -20.15
C GLY A 155 -5.99 -18.24 -18.71
N ILE A 156 -6.55 -17.53 -17.73
CA ILE A 156 -6.42 -17.85 -16.30
C ILE A 156 -7.78 -18.34 -15.80
N GLU A 157 -7.87 -19.65 -15.59
CA GLU A 157 -9.03 -20.27 -14.96
C GLU A 157 -9.26 -19.71 -13.55
N ASN A 158 -10.52 -19.48 -13.23
CA ASN A 158 -10.94 -18.95 -11.95
C ASN A 158 -12.39 -19.36 -11.66
N SER A 159 -12.81 -19.17 -10.41
CA SER A 159 -14.09 -19.63 -9.87
C SER A 159 -15.20 -18.58 -9.91
N ASP A 160 -15.01 -17.48 -10.65
CA ASP A 160 -15.89 -16.31 -10.63
C ASP A 160 -16.02 -15.60 -9.26
N PHE A 161 -16.89 -14.59 -9.18
CA PHE A 161 -17.17 -13.83 -7.98
C PHE A 161 -18.16 -14.54 -7.04
N TYR A 162 -17.75 -14.69 -5.79
CA TYR A 162 -18.60 -15.20 -4.72
C TYR A 162 -18.94 -14.12 -3.69
N TYR A 163 -20.17 -14.17 -3.18
CA TYR A 163 -20.71 -13.24 -2.20
C TYR A 163 -21.32 -13.94 -0.98
N ASP A 164 -21.34 -15.28 -0.95
CA ASP A 164 -21.91 -16.06 0.14
C ASP A 164 -20.91 -16.27 1.29
N SER A 165 -21.45 -16.57 2.47
CA SER A 165 -20.66 -16.75 3.69
C SER A 165 -19.69 -17.92 3.65
N ASN A 166 -19.93 -18.94 2.82
CA ASN A 166 -19.08 -20.12 2.78
C ASN A 166 -17.79 -19.81 2.04
N HIS A 167 -17.86 -19.16 0.88
CA HIS A 167 -16.67 -18.74 0.13
C HIS A 167 -15.91 -17.59 0.80
N LEU A 168 -16.59 -16.79 1.61
CA LEU A 168 -16.00 -15.71 2.40
C LEU A 168 -15.50 -16.18 3.79
N SER A 169 -15.59 -17.47 4.10
CA SER A 169 -15.11 -18.02 5.38
C SER A 169 -13.59 -18.03 5.46
N ASN A 170 -13.05 -17.99 6.69
CA ASN A 170 -11.61 -18.12 6.90
C ASN A 170 -11.07 -19.44 6.33
N GLU A 171 -11.78 -20.54 6.57
CA GLU A 171 -11.38 -21.88 6.11
C GLU A 171 -11.21 -21.90 4.58
N THR A 172 -12.22 -21.48 3.83
CA THR A 172 -12.17 -21.46 2.37
C THR A 172 -11.06 -20.53 1.84
N ILE A 173 -10.89 -19.36 2.44
CA ILE A 173 -9.84 -18.41 2.06
C ILE A 173 -8.46 -19.04 2.28
N ILE A 174 -8.22 -19.62 3.45
CA ILE A 174 -6.93 -20.23 3.79
C ILE A 174 -6.65 -21.44 2.88
N GLU A 175 -7.63 -22.32 2.65
CA GLU A 175 -7.48 -23.48 1.76
C GLU A 175 -7.08 -23.07 0.34
N HIS A 176 -7.73 -22.05 -0.22
CA HIS A 176 -7.37 -21.50 -1.53
C HIS A 176 -5.94 -20.97 -1.57
N LEU A 177 -5.55 -20.22 -0.54
CA LEU A 177 -4.24 -19.59 -0.49
C LEU A 177 -3.10 -20.60 -0.25
N GLN A 178 -3.33 -21.61 0.59
CA GLN A 178 -2.38 -22.70 0.84
C GLN A 178 -2.24 -23.63 -0.38
N SER A 179 -3.28 -23.74 -1.21
CA SER A 179 -3.22 -24.44 -2.50
C SER A 179 -2.72 -23.56 -3.66
N ASN A 180 -2.10 -22.42 -3.35
CA ASN A 180 -1.47 -21.49 -4.31
C ASN A 180 -2.46 -20.94 -5.36
N ARG A 181 -3.72 -20.75 -4.97
CA ARG A 181 -4.75 -20.05 -5.74
C ARG A 181 -4.94 -18.65 -5.14
N PRO A 182 -4.39 -17.60 -5.78
CA PRO A 182 -4.54 -16.24 -5.27
C PRO A 182 -6.01 -15.79 -5.37
N ILE A 183 -6.41 -14.91 -4.46
CA ILE A 183 -7.78 -14.39 -4.37
C ILE A 183 -7.75 -12.89 -4.62
N ILE A 184 -8.55 -12.42 -5.58
CA ILE A 184 -8.89 -11.00 -5.70
C ILE A 184 -10.05 -10.73 -4.74
N VAL A 185 -9.89 -9.74 -3.87
CA VAL A 185 -10.94 -9.34 -2.91
C VAL A 185 -11.32 -7.88 -3.13
N CYS A 186 -12.62 -7.59 -3.09
CA CYS A 186 -13.13 -6.22 -3.01
C CYS A 186 -13.61 -5.94 -1.59
N VAL A 187 -12.95 -5.00 -0.90
CA VAL A 187 -13.33 -4.56 0.44
C VAL A 187 -14.11 -3.24 0.37
N TRP A 188 -15.05 -3.04 1.30
CA TRP A 188 -15.95 -1.89 1.34
C TRP A 188 -15.97 -1.31 2.74
N ASN A 189 -16.07 0.02 2.86
CA ASN A 189 -16.21 0.71 4.15
C ASN A 189 -17.66 0.79 4.67
N LYS A 190 -18.54 -0.08 4.16
CA LYS A 190 -19.95 -0.16 4.53
C LYS A 190 -20.32 -1.63 4.81
N PRO A 191 -21.22 -1.90 5.76
CA PRO A 191 -21.95 -0.95 6.62
C PRO A 191 -21.09 -0.34 7.74
N ALA A 192 -19.88 -0.84 7.98
CA ALA A 192 -18.95 -0.34 8.98
C ALA A 192 -17.58 -0.04 8.39
N ASN A 193 -16.84 0.87 9.04
CA ASN A 193 -15.47 1.19 8.68
C ASN A 193 -14.57 -0.05 8.77
N ASN A 194 -13.50 -0.06 7.97
CA ASN A 194 -12.47 -1.08 8.01
C ASN A 194 -11.07 -0.48 7.85
N ARG A 195 -10.05 -1.27 8.15
CA ARG A 195 -8.64 -0.85 8.11
C ARG A 195 -8.05 -0.66 6.70
N TRP A 196 -8.75 -1.09 5.66
CA TRP A 196 -8.19 -1.21 4.31
C TRP A 196 -8.61 -0.07 3.37
N THR A 197 -9.80 0.50 3.56
CA THR A 197 -10.35 1.51 2.64
C THR A 197 -11.36 2.46 3.29
N THR A 198 -11.50 3.65 2.72
CA THR A 198 -12.58 4.62 3.01
C THR A 198 -13.66 4.67 1.91
N ALA A 199 -13.59 3.74 0.95
CA ALA A 199 -14.57 3.56 -0.12
C ALA A 199 -14.66 2.06 -0.46
N SER A 200 -14.78 1.69 -1.74
CA SER A 200 -14.48 0.33 -2.21
C SER A 200 -13.00 0.22 -2.62
N HIS A 201 -12.40 -0.97 -2.52
CA HIS A 201 -11.01 -1.19 -2.92
C HIS A 201 -10.73 -2.64 -3.29
N TYR A 202 -10.08 -2.86 -4.43
CA TYR A 202 -9.59 -4.18 -4.81
C TYR A 202 -8.18 -4.44 -4.26
N MET A 203 -7.96 -5.63 -3.72
CA MET A 203 -6.66 -6.13 -3.27
C MET A 203 -6.45 -7.58 -3.70
N VAL A 204 -5.22 -8.08 -3.56
CA VAL A 204 -4.91 -9.48 -3.80
C VAL A 204 -4.40 -10.15 -2.53
N LEU A 205 -4.96 -11.31 -2.22
CA LEU A 205 -4.42 -12.27 -1.25
C LEU A 205 -3.60 -13.30 -2.04
N LEU A 206 -2.31 -13.41 -1.74
CA LEU A 206 -1.39 -14.21 -2.57
C LEU A 206 -1.05 -15.57 -1.98
N ALA A 207 -1.01 -15.67 -0.65
CA ALA A 207 -0.68 -16.90 0.05
C ALA A 207 -1.12 -16.82 1.52
N ALA A 208 -1.13 -17.97 2.18
CA ALA A 208 -1.26 -18.10 3.62
C ALA A 208 -0.14 -19.01 4.14
N ASP A 209 0.28 -18.82 5.39
CA ASP A 209 1.15 -19.78 6.07
C ASP A 209 0.33 -20.82 6.84
N GLU A 210 1.02 -21.72 7.54
CA GLU A 210 0.41 -22.78 8.37
C GLU A 210 -0.28 -22.24 9.64
N ASN A 211 -0.13 -20.95 9.96
CA ASN A 211 -0.74 -20.31 11.13
C ASN A 211 -1.82 -19.30 10.68
N ASP A 212 -2.42 -19.53 9.52
CA ASP A 212 -3.48 -18.72 8.92
C ASP A 212 -3.11 -17.24 8.66
N MET A 213 -1.81 -16.91 8.60
CA MET A 213 -1.38 -15.55 8.28
C MET A 213 -1.40 -15.33 6.77
N VAL A 214 -2.28 -14.45 6.33
CA VAL A 214 -2.45 -14.11 4.91
C VAL A 214 -1.48 -13.03 4.45
N TYR A 215 -0.83 -13.26 3.32
CA TYR A 215 -0.05 -12.26 2.61
C TYR A 215 -0.95 -11.40 1.70
N VAL A 216 -0.97 -10.09 1.97
CA VAL A 216 -1.79 -9.10 1.24
C VAL A 216 -0.93 -8.22 0.34
N SER A 217 -1.13 -8.35 -0.97
CA SER A 217 -0.62 -7.42 -1.99
C SER A 217 -1.66 -6.33 -2.26
N ASN A 218 -1.51 -5.21 -1.58
CA ASN A 218 -2.37 -4.04 -1.73
C ASN A 218 -1.84 -3.12 -2.86
N PRO A 219 -2.65 -2.74 -3.86
CA PRO A 219 -2.24 -1.82 -4.93
C PRO A 219 -2.08 -0.37 -4.46
N ASN A 220 -2.51 0.00 -3.25
CA ASN A 220 -2.17 1.29 -2.66
C ASN A 220 -0.78 1.28 -2.02
N ARG A 221 -0.01 2.33 -2.27
CA ARG A 221 1.35 2.51 -1.71
C ARG A 221 1.33 2.78 -0.20
N SER A 222 0.35 3.53 0.29
CA SER A 222 0.15 3.76 1.73
C SER A 222 -0.93 2.83 2.26
N ARG A 223 -0.58 2.05 3.28
CA ARG A 223 -1.58 1.49 4.21
C ARG A 223 -1.96 2.61 5.17
N LYS A 224 -3.26 2.87 5.37
CA LYS A 224 -3.69 3.64 6.54
C LYS A 224 -3.39 2.85 7.81
#